data_AF-A0A7C5QLI7-F1
#
_entry.id   AF-A0A7C5QLI7-F1
#
_cell.length_a   1.000
_cell.length_b   1.000
_cell.length_c   1.000
_cell.angle_alpha   90.00
_cell.angle_beta   90.00
_cell.angle_gamma   90.00
#
_symmetry.space_group_name_H-M   'P 1'
#
loop_
_entity.id
_entity.type
_entity.pdbx_description
1 polymer ?
#
loop_
_entity_poly.entity_id
_entity_poly.type
_entity_poly.pdbx_seq_one_letter_code
_entity_poly.pdbx_strand_id
1 'polypeptide(L)'
;MKKIFLLRLYLFALMISLLPSVTIVSCGKEDEGDGGVKAPFSPWGKTSVSKLETTTVDGTPTELTVQYIGDEIFNNQTMEHYQGTYLVSEGTKTVDCYGVYHGDGKIEFAGFSVKYPPGSGKKDYTVTLDEVVSLDEKSIPIGVEQNLAISGSITIGNGVPVSGRGHIQFTKTSEDSTVETNLGTISGVHVFEGEGIIEDVGGTDLWNRIFNQQIRIEAWYHPVLGILKIEAPDMGLGTKLLGEYDCGNPNASDYNTIQKVAVISKENPDFELSSYLCSGQYDADKMRHAKMYLELRWMDGTKAKTDQRPEVEVMFETGWGYFPFILVQSPVSIFHPEENKEGYTYWYAYVDEAAKNEPGGNGILYKIKVTFPDYMTSPVRVTARIHYPIYRP
;
A
#
# COMPACT_ATOMS: atom_id res chain seq x y z
N MET A 1 -28.19 -15.06 14.87
CA MET A 1 -26.84 -15.31 14.31
C MET A 1 -26.68 -14.84 12.86
N LYS A 2 -27.39 -15.38 11.84
CA LYS A 2 -27.28 -14.90 10.43
C LYS A 2 -27.46 -13.38 10.22
N LYS A 3 -28.28 -12.70 11.03
CA LYS A 3 -28.57 -11.26 10.92
C LYS A 3 -27.50 -10.34 11.52
N ILE A 4 -26.70 -10.82 12.48
CA ILE A 4 -25.54 -10.09 13.05
C ILE A 4 -24.33 -10.24 12.10
N PHE A 5 -24.25 -11.37 11.40
CA PHE A 5 -23.23 -11.64 10.39
C PHE A 5 -23.34 -10.70 9.18
N LEU A 6 -24.55 -10.45 8.66
CA LEU A 6 -24.77 -9.48 7.58
C LEU A 6 -24.40 -8.05 7.99
N LEU A 7 -24.76 -7.63 9.21
CA LEU A 7 -24.41 -6.31 9.76
C LEU A 7 -22.89 -6.09 9.84
N ARG A 8 -22.15 -7.06 10.37
CA ARG A 8 -20.68 -7.03 10.41
C ARG A 8 -20.05 -7.04 9.01
N LEU A 9 -20.68 -7.69 8.04
CA LEU A 9 -20.23 -7.73 6.65
C LEU A 9 -20.41 -6.38 5.92
N TYR A 10 -21.50 -5.64 6.20
CA TYR A 10 -21.76 -4.31 5.65
C TYR A 10 -20.84 -3.24 6.23
N LEU A 11 -20.56 -3.32 7.53
CA LEU A 11 -19.65 -2.38 8.19
C LEU A 11 -18.17 -2.72 7.88
N PHE A 12 -17.85 -3.99 7.58
CA PHE A 12 -16.54 -4.43 7.07
C PHE A 12 -16.27 -3.84 5.69
N ALA A 13 -17.32 -3.68 4.89
CA ALA A 13 -17.27 -2.93 3.66
C ALA A 13 -16.88 -1.47 3.83
N LEU A 14 -17.49 -0.81 4.83
CA LEU A 14 -17.30 0.60 5.14
C LEU A 14 -15.86 0.87 5.61
N MET A 15 -15.25 -0.10 6.30
CA MET A 15 -13.84 -0.07 6.64
C MET A 15 -12.94 -0.42 5.46
N ILE A 16 -13.26 -1.47 4.68
CA ILE A 16 -12.55 -1.76 3.42
C ILE A 16 -12.83 -0.71 2.34
N SER A 17 -13.70 0.27 2.57
CA SER A 17 -13.84 1.40 1.67
C SER A 17 -13.09 2.64 2.10
N LEU A 18 -12.83 2.77 3.40
CA LEU A 18 -11.83 3.70 3.93
C LEU A 18 -10.41 3.20 3.64
N LEU A 19 -10.22 1.88 3.46
CA LEU A 19 -8.91 1.28 3.20
C LEU A 19 -8.26 1.71 1.86
N PRO A 20 -8.91 1.54 0.70
CA PRO A 20 -8.33 1.90 -0.59
C PRO A 20 -8.42 3.40 -0.89
N SER A 21 -9.23 4.17 -0.16
CA SER A 21 -9.27 5.64 -0.27
C SER A 21 -8.25 6.35 0.60
N VAL A 22 -7.69 5.65 1.59
CA VAL A 22 -6.65 6.22 2.45
C VAL A 22 -5.28 5.54 2.24
N THR A 23 -5.16 4.42 1.52
CA THR A 23 -3.84 3.95 1.00
C THR A 23 -3.23 4.89 -0.03
N ILE A 24 -3.83 6.05 -0.29
CA ILE A 24 -3.62 6.85 -1.49
C ILE A 24 -2.48 7.86 -1.35
N VAL A 25 -1.40 7.48 -2.04
CA VAL A 25 -0.38 8.22 -2.81
C VAL A 25 0.45 9.22 -2.02
N SER A 26 1.72 9.33 -2.38
CA SER A 26 2.41 10.61 -2.23
C SER A 26 3.08 10.96 -3.55
N CYS A 27 2.45 11.88 -4.28
CA CYS A 27 3.03 12.40 -5.50
C CYS A 27 4.14 13.36 -5.09
N GLY A 28 5.36 12.83 -4.99
CA GLY A 28 6.51 13.59 -5.43
C GLY A 28 6.22 14.04 -6.85
N LYS A 29 6.41 15.33 -7.13
CA LYS A 29 6.48 15.82 -8.51
C LYS A 29 7.31 14.83 -9.32
N GLU A 30 6.83 14.49 -10.52
CA GLU A 30 7.70 14.03 -11.60
C GLU A 30 8.64 15.19 -11.96
N ASP A 31 9.52 15.57 -11.03
CA ASP A 31 10.72 16.29 -11.41
C ASP A 31 11.54 15.23 -12.15
N GLU A 32 11.63 15.37 -13.47
CA GLU A 32 12.57 14.69 -14.37
C GLU A 32 14.05 14.92 -13.99
N GLY A 33 14.34 15.28 -12.73
CA GLY A 33 15.65 15.61 -12.20
C GLY A 33 16.13 14.56 -11.20
N ASP A 34 16.90 13.59 -11.70
CA ASP A 34 18.03 12.97 -10.99
C ASP A 34 17.76 12.43 -9.56
N GLY A 35 16.54 11.96 -9.28
CA GLY A 35 16.26 11.11 -8.14
C GLY A 35 16.96 9.77 -8.32
N GLY A 36 18.29 9.76 -8.29
CA GLY A 36 19.11 8.56 -8.48
C GLY A 36 18.71 7.47 -7.49
N VAL A 37 19.25 6.26 -7.67
CA VAL A 37 18.88 5.09 -6.83
C VAL A 37 19.00 5.29 -5.31
N LYS A 38 19.67 6.36 -4.88
CA LYS A 38 19.86 6.77 -3.49
C LYS A 38 18.86 7.83 -2.99
N ALA A 39 17.70 7.98 -3.61
CA ALA A 39 16.62 8.80 -3.07
C ALA A 39 15.80 8.04 -1.99
N PRO A 40 15.04 8.74 -1.13
CA PRO A 40 14.02 8.13 -0.27
C PRO A 40 13.08 7.20 -1.04
N PHE A 41 12.45 6.23 -0.35
CA PHE A 41 11.45 5.36 -0.97
C PHE A 41 10.39 6.24 -1.63
N SER A 42 10.13 6.00 -2.92
CA SER A 42 9.15 6.82 -3.60
C SER A 42 7.80 6.48 -2.99
N PRO A 43 6.94 7.47 -2.79
CA PRO A 43 5.66 7.15 -2.22
C PRO A 43 4.76 6.39 -3.19
N TRP A 44 3.66 5.84 -2.66
CA TRP A 44 2.66 5.13 -3.45
C TRP A 44 2.17 5.98 -4.64
N GLY A 45 1.90 5.34 -5.78
CA GLY A 45 1.45 6.00 -7.01
C GLY A 45 0.61 5.07 -7.89
N LYS A 46 0.26 5.53 -9.10
CA LYS A 46 -0.55 4.74 -10.08
C LYS A 46 0.12 3.43 -10.53
N THR A 47 1.41 3.28 -10.26
CA THR A 47 2.24 2.13 -10.65
C THR A 47 2.55 1.22 -9.47
N SER A 48 2.06 1.59 -8.28
CA SER A 48 2.29 0.89 -7.04
C SER A 48 1.20 -0.13 -6.73
N VAL A 49 1.61 -1.17 -6.00
CA VAL A 49 0.79 -2.26 -5.50
C VAL A 49 1.11 -2.45 -4.02
N SER A 50 0.08 -2.31 -3.19
CA SER A 50 0.21 -2.51 -1.73
C SER A 50 -0.36 -3.85 -1.32
N LYS A 51 0.36 -4.55 -0.46
CA LYS A 51 -0.09 -5.79 0.18
C LYS A 51 -0.40 -5.52 1.64
N LEU A 52 -1.61 -5.83 2.05
CA LEU A 52 -2.12 -5.65 3.40
C LEU A 52 -2.55 -7.00 3.95
N GLU A 53 -2.24 -7.30 5.21
CA GLU A 53 -2.95 -8.33 5.95
C GLU A 53 -4.27 -7.72 6.40
N THR A 54 -5.40 -8.34 6.10
CA THR A 54 -6.72 -7.94 6.57
C THR A 54 -7.30 -9.02 7.47
N THR A 55 -7.84 -8.62 8.62
CA THR A 55 -8.64 -9.51 9.47
C THR A 55 -10.09 -9.44 9.01
N THR A 56 -10.61 -10.56 8.50
CA THR A 56 -12.01 -10.67 8.09
C THR A 56 -12.94 -10.82 9.31
N VAL A 57 -14.25 -10.69 9.10
CA VAL A 57 -15.27 -10.74 10.18
C VAL A 57 -15.25 -12.04 11.01
N ASP A 58 -14.76 -13.13 10.45
CA ASP A 58 -14.54 -14.43 11.11
C ASP A 58 -13.20 -14.51 11.87
N GLY A 59 -12.41 -13.45 11.87
CA GLY A 59 -11.11 -13.36 12.54
C GLY A 59 -9.94 -13.96 11.75
N THR A 60 -10.16 -14.37 10.50
CA THR A 60 -9.14 -14.99 9.66
C THR A 60 -8.25 -13.92 9.01
N PRO A 61 -6.93 -13.93 9.22
CA PRO A 61 -6.02 -13.09 8.45
C PRO A 61 -6.00 -13.51 6.98
N THR A 62 -6.13 -12.55 6.07
CA THR A 62 -6.07 -12.77 4.62
C THR A 62 -5.21 -11.69 3.98
N GLU A 63 -4.47 -12.01 2.92
CA GLU A 63 -3.76 -10.99 2.13
C GLU A 63 -4.73 -10.25 1.19
N LEU A 64 -4.74 -8.92 1.29
CA LEU A 64 -5.40 -7.97 0.42
C LEU A 64 -4.34 -7.28 -0.46
N THR A 65 -4.47 -7.40 -1.77
CA THR A 65 -3.64 -6.69 -2.75
C THR A 65 -4.41 -5.51 -3.33
N VAL A 66 -3.90 -4.29 -3.19
CA VAL A 66 -4.52 -3.05 -3.70
C VAL A 66 -3.65 -2.46 -4.80
N GLN A 67 -4.27 -2.11 -5.93
CA GLN A 67 -3.59 -1.52 -7.08
C GLN A 67 -4.50 -0.55 -7.84
N TYR A 68 -3.92 0.41 -8.55
CA TYR A 68 -4.62 1.23 -9.53
C TYR A 68 -4.98 0.41 -10.77
N ILE A 69 -6.20 0.55 -11.29
CA ILE A 69 -6.67 -0.19 -12.48
C ILE A 69 -7.23 0.71 -13.59
N GLY A 70 -7.31 2.02 -13.38
CA GLY A 70 -7.76 2.98 -14.38
C GLY A 70 -8.39 4.23 -13.76
N ASP A 71 -9.02 5.04 -14.59
CA ASP A 71 -9.80 6.19 -14.15
C ASP A 71 -11.30 5.91 -14.41
N GLU A 72 -12.18 6.40 -13.55
CA GLU A 72 -13.64 6.31 -13.70
C GLU A 72 -14.29 7.69 -13.49
N ILE A 73 -15.35 7.99 -14.24
CA ILE A 73 -16.07 9.26 -14.11
C ILE A 73 -17.13 9.11 -13.02
N PHE A 74 -17.03 9.94 -11.99
CA PHE A 74 -17.98 10.01 -10.89
C PHE A 74 -18.44 11.45 -10.70
N ASN A 75 -19.75 11.71 -10.73
CA ASN A 75 -20.32 13.07 -10.62
C ASN A 75 -19.65 14.11 -11.54
N ASN A 76 -19.35 13.73 -12.78
CA ASN A 76 -18.61 14.54 -13.78
C ASN A 76 -17.16 14.89 -13.41
N GLN A 77 -16.60 14.27 -12.38
CA GLN A 77 -15.18 14.35 -12.02
C GLN A 77 -14.50 13.03 -12.41
N THR A 78 -13.25 13.13 -12.88
CA THR A 78 -12.44 11.93 -13.14
C THR A 78 -11.80 11.51 -11.83
N MET A 79 -12.12 10.30 -11.37
CA MET A 79 -11.58 9.71 -10.16
C MET A 79 -10.63 8.57 -10.53
N GLU A 80 -9.58 8.36 -9.75
CA GLU A 80 -8.74 7.18 -9.91
C GLU A 80 -9.47 5.97 -9.33
N HIS A 81 -9.37 4.83 -10.02
CA HIS A 81 -10.01 3.59 -9.66
C HIS A 81 -8.95 2.62 -9.11
N TYR A 82 -9.04 2.38 -7.80
CA TYR A 82 -8.22 1.41 -7.09
C TYR A 82 -9.01 0.13 -6.82
N GLN A 83 -8.39 -1.02 -7.04
CA GLN A 83 -9.00 -2.32 -6.76
C GLN A 83 -8.17 -3.09 -5.75
N GLY A 84 -8.80 -3.40 -4.63
CA GLY A 84 -8.40 -4.39 -3.65
C GLY A 84 -8.91 -5.78 -4.03
N THR A 85 -8.05 -6.80 -3.97
CA THR A 85 -8.43 -8.21 -4.18
C THR A 85 -7.93 -9.07 -3.03
N TYR A 86 -8.76 -10.01 -2.57
CA TYR A 86 -8.34 -11.04 -1.62
C TYR A 86 -9.11 -12.34 -1.81
N LEU A 87 -8.48 -13.44 -1.44
CA LEU A 87 -9.03 -14.78 -1.58
C LEU A 87 -9.91 -15.13 -0.39
N VAL A 88 -11.11 -15.62 -0.67
CA VAL A 88 -12.00 -16.25 0.31
C VAL A 88 -12.30 -17.68 -0.13
N SER A 89 -12.90 -18.48 0.75
CA SER A 89 -13.21 -19.88 0.46
C SER A 89 -14.05 -20.09 -0.81
N GLU A 90 -14.88 -19.10 -1.15
CA GLU A 90 -15.79 -19.11 -2.29
C GLU A 90 -15.17 -18.54 -3.59
N GLY A 91 -13.95 -18.00 -3.54
CA GLY A 91 -13.25 -17.40 -4.70
C GLY A 91 -12.62 -16.04 -4.37
N THR A 92 -12.36 -15.22 -5.40
CA THR A 92 -11.78 -13.88 -5.22
C THR A 92 -12.86 -12.83 -4.93
N LYS A 93 -12.71 -12.13 -3.82
CA LYS A 93 -13.52 -10.95 -3.50
C LYS A 93 -12.77 -9.70 -3.94
N THR A 94 -13.49 -8.74 -4.53
CA THR A 94 -12.91 -7.45 -4.94
C THR A 94 -13.55 -6.30 -4.18
N VAL A 95 -12.76 -5.27 -3.90
CA VAL A 95 -13.20 -4.00 -3.34
C VAL A 95 -12.65 -2.90 -4.22
N ASP A 96 -13.55 -2.23 -4.93
CA ASP A 96 -13.23 -1.12 -5.81
C ASP A 96 -13.42 0.20 -5.05
N CYS A 97 -12.56 1.17 -5.32
CA CYS A 97 -12.54 2.47 -4.66
C CYS A 97 -12.25 3.57 -5.64
N TYR A 98 -12.94 4.68 -5.45
CA TYR A 98 -12.90 5.83 -6.33
C TYR A 98 -12.42 7.04 -5.54
N GLY A 99 -11.18 7.44 -5.79
CA GLY A 99 -10.52 8.51 -5.06
C GLY A 99 -9.44 9.18 -5.89
N VAL A 100 -9.03 10.38 -5.53
CA VAL A 100 -7.86 11.06 -6.09
C VAL A 100 -7.04 11.57 -4.93
N TYR A 101 -5.73 11.39 -4.97
CA TYR A 101 -4.83 12.06 -4.04
C TYR A 101 -4.00 13.09 -4.79
N HIS A 102 -3.89 14.27 -4.20
CA HIS A 102 -3.35 15.44 -4.89
C HIS A 102 -1.90 15.74 -4.52
N GLY A 103 -1.24 14.91 -3.71
CA GLY A 103 -0.03 15.33 -3.01
C GLY A 103 -0.35 15.79 -1.59
N ASP A 104 0.69 15.87 -0.76
CA ASP A 104 0.67 16.70 0.44
C ASP A 104 -0.46 16.41 1.45
N GLY A 105 -0.93 15.17 1.55
CA GLY A 105 -1.97 14.79 2.49
C GLY A 105 -3.40 15.12 2.05
N LYS A 106 -3.60 15.64 0.83
CA LYS A 106 -4.95 15.94 0.31
C LYS A 106 -5.52 14.75 -0.48
N ILE A 107 -6.65 14.22 0.00
CA ILE A 107 -7.43 13.13 -0.59
C ILE A 107 -8.81 13.63 -1.00
N GLU A 108 -9.33 13.10 -2.10
CA GLU A 108 -10.71 13.20 -2.55
C GLU A 108 -11.29 11.79 -2.71
N PHE A 109 -12.53 11.58 -2.26
CA PHE A 109 -13.19 10.28 -2.25
C PHE A 109 -14.62 10.39 -2.76
N ALA A 110 -14.97 9.53 -3.71
CA ALA A 110 -16.27 9.48 -4.36
C ALA A 110 -17.15 8.32 -3.87
N GLY A 111 -16.54 7.22 -3.45
CA GLY A 111 -17.26 6.02 -3.05
C GLY A 111 -16.49 4.75 -3.32
N PHE A 112 -17.20 3.63 -3.25
CA PHE A 112 -16.61 2.31 -3.36
C PHE A 112 -17.63 1.26 -3.80
N SER A 113 -17.15 0.11 -4.24
CA SER A 113 -18.00 -1.06 -4.43
C SER A 113 -17.31 -2.32 -3.95
N VAL A 114 -18.09 -3.35 -3.65
CA VAL A 114 -17.57 -4.66 -3.28
C VAL A 114 -18.30 -5.71 -4.08
N LYS A 115 -17.53 -6.56 -4.74
CA LYS A 115 -18.04 -7.67 -5.54
C LYS A 115 -17.65 -8.99 -4.89
N TYR A 116 -18.64 -9.85 -4.70
CA TYR A 116 -18.43 -11.17 -4.14
C TYR A 116 -18.20 -12.20 -5.26
N PRO A 117 -17.48 -13.30 -4.96
CA PRO A 117 -17.34 -14.39 -5.90
C PRO A 117 -18.70 -14.90 -6.40
N PRO A 118 -18.85 -15.19 -7.70
CA PRO A 118 -20.04 -15.83 -8.24
C PRO A 118 -20.38 -17.12 -7.48
N GLY A 119 -21.64 -17.27 -7.07
CA GLY A 119 -22.10 -18.46 -6.33
C GLY A 119 -21.93 -18.41 -4.81
N SER A 120 -21.32 -17.36 -4.24
CA SER A 120 -21.19 -17.20 -2.78
C SER A 120 -22.53 -16.98 -2.04
N GLY A 121 -23.61 -16.69 -2.76
CA GLY A 121 -24.91 -16.33 -2.19
C GLY A 121 -24.96 -14.97 -1.50
N LYS A 122 -23.84 -14.24 -1.49
CA LYS A 122 -23.74 -12.85 -1.02
C LYS A 122 -24.05 -11.90 -2.18
N LYS A 123 -24.55 -10.71 -1.87
CA LYS A 123 -24.86 -9.68 -2.86
C LYS A 123 -23.75 -8.66 -2.89
N ASP A 124 -23.36 -8.26 -4.10
CA ASP A 124 -22.51 -7.11 -4.33
C ASP A 124 -23.18 -5.86 -3.76
N TYR A 125 -22.40 -4.83 -3.48
CA TYR A 125 -22.96 -3.52 -3.18
C TYR A 125 -22.01 -2.41 -3.60
N THR A 126 -22.61 -1.26 -3.86
CA THR A 126 -21.93 -0.03 -4.25
C THR A 126 -22.41 1.08 -3.34
N VAL A 127 -21.47 1.88 -2.84
CA VAL A 127 -21.73 3.12 -2.12
C VAL A 127 -21.22 4.27 -2.97
N THR A 128 -22.10 5.22 -3.21
CA THR A 128 -21.88 6.38 -4.07
C THR A 128 -22.16 7.62 -3.23
N LEU A 129 -21.17 8.47 -3.01
CA LEU A 129 -21.39 9.73 -2.31
C LEU A 129 -22.08 10.75 -3.23
N ASP A 130 -22.95 11.59 -2.68
CA ASP A 130 -23.65 12.61 -3.45
C ASP A 130 -22.67 13.68 -3.96
N GLU A 131 -21.65 13.96 -3.15
CA GLU A 131 -20.54 14.86 -3.48
C GLU A 131 -19.21 14.17 -3.18
N VAL A 132 -18.16 14.55 -3.90
CA VAL A 132 -16.81 14.09 -3.59
C VAL A 132 -16.38 14.70 -2.26
N VAL A 133 -16.04 13.84 -1.31
CA VAL A 133 -15.53 14.21 0.00
C VAL A 133 -14.04 14.53 -0.15
N SER A 134 -13.62 15.71 0.28
CA SER A 134 -12.20 16.08 0.32
C SER A 134 -11.70 16.18 1.77
N LEU A 135 -10.53 15.60 2.01
CA LEU A 135 -9.79 15.68 3.26
C LEU A 135 -8.40 16.23 2.96
N ASP A 136 -7.98 17.26 3.68
CA ASP A 136 -6.63 17.81 3.61
C ASP A 136 -5.96 17.63 4.97
N GLU A 137 -5.08 16.63 5.06
CA GLU A 137 -4.39 16.24 6.29
C GLU A 137 -3.56 17.36 6.91
N LYS A 138 -2.96 18.26 6.10
CA LYS A 138 -2.17 19.39 6.60
C LYS A 138 -3.04 20.48 7.21
N SER A 139 -4.31 20.55 6.81
CA SER A 139 -5.27 21.49 7.37
C SER A 139 -5.84 21.02 8.71
N ILE A 140 -5.68 19.74 9.06
CA ILE A 140 -6.24 19.14 10.26
C ILE A 140 -5.27 19.33 11.45
N PRO A 141 -5.63 20.12 12.47
CA PRO A 141 -4.76 20.33 13.62
C PRO A 141 -4.74 19.10 14.54
N ILE A 142 -3.58 18.85 15.15
CA ILE A 142 -3.46 17.81 16.19
C ILE A 142 -4.36 18.15 17.38
N GLY A 143 -5.13 17.17 17.85
CA GLY A 143 -5.97 17.25 19.05
C GLY A 143 -7.27 18.05 18.88
N VAL A 144 -7.60 18.49 17.66
CA VAL A 144 -8.84 19.21 17.36
C VAL A 144 -9.81 18.29 16.62
N GLU A 145 -10.97 18.05 17.22
CA GLU A 145 -12.05 17.28 16.62
C GLU A 145 -12.55 17.95 15.34
N GLN A 146 -12.62 17.14 14.28
CA GLN A 146 -13.18 17.46 12.98
C GLN A 146 -14.52 16.74 12.84
N ASN A 147 -15.46 17.39 12.17
CA ASN A 147 -16.75 16.78 11.85
C ASN A 147 -17.01 16.91 10.34
N LEU A 148 -17.16 15.78 9.68
CA LEU A 148 -17.38 15.68 8.25
C LEU A 148 -18.77 15.08 8.00
N ALA A 149 -19.68 15.90 7.48
CA ALA A 149 -20.97 15.41 7.03
C ALA A 149 -20.82 14.65 5.69
N ILE A 150 -21.48 13.51 5.58
CA ILE A 150 -21.49 12.68 4.37
C ILE A 150 -22.92 12.34 3.98
N SER A 151 -23.20 12.36 2.68
CA SER A 151 -24.45 11.84 2.12
C SER A 151 -24.16 11.06 0.85
N GLY A 152 -25.04 10.13 0.53
CA GLY A 152 -24.87 9.27 -0.62
C GLY A 152 -25.99 8.26 -0.77
N SER A 153 -25.73 7.23 -1.58
CA SER A 153 -26.62 6.11 -1.77
C SER A 153 -25.88 4.78 -1.70
N ILE A 154 -26.61 3.75 -1.26
CA ILE A 154 -26.13 2.36 -1.20
C ILE A 154 -27.01 1.53 -2.12
N THR A 155 -26.40 0.81 -3.05
CA THR A 155 -27.06 -0.14 -3.94
C THR A 155 -26.62 -1.55 -3.55
N ILE A 156 -27.56 -2.49 -3.38
CA ILE A 156 -27.26 -3.89 -3.03
C ILE A 156 -27.75 -4.82 -4.14
N GLY A 157 -26.82 -5.54 -4.78
CA GLY A 157 -27.06 -6.32 -5.99
C GLY A 157 -27.70 -5.44 -7.06
N ASN A 158 -28.76 -5.94 -7.70
CA ASN A 158 -29.54 -5.18 -8.68
C ASN A 158 -30.73 -4.43 -8.03
N GLY A 159 -30.60 -4.07 -6.75
CA GLY A 159 -31.62 -3.35 -5.99
C GLY A 159 -31.73 -1.87 -6.40
N VAL A 160 -32.78 -1.21 -5.93
CA VAL A 160 -32.91 0.25 -6.04
C VAL A 160 -31.93 0.91 -5.07
N PRO A 161 -31.19 1.97 -5.48
CA PRO A 161 -30.33 2.72 -4.59
C PRO A 161 -31.10 3.28 -3.39
N VAL A 162 -30.50 3.20 -2.21
CA VAL A 162 -31.05 3.71 -0.96
C VAL A 162 -30.21 4.86 -0.47
N SER A 163 -30.78 6.07 -0.41
CA SER A 163 -30.08 7.24 0.10
C SER A 163 -29.84 7.13 1.61
N GLY A 164 -28.69 7.65 2.06
CA GLY A 164 -28.36 7.78 3.46
C GLY A 164 -27.50 9.00 3.72
N ARG A 165 -27.51 9.46 4.97
CA ARG A 165 -26.65 10.54 5.47
C ARG A 165 -26.09 10.16 6.84
N GLY A 166 -24.94 10.72 7.12
CA GLY A 166 -24.25 10.54 8.38
C GLY A 166 -23.17 11.59 8.55
N HIS A 167 -22.35 11.38 9.56
CA HIS A 167 -21.16 12.18 9.74
C HIS A 167 -20.02 11.32 10.32
N ILE A 168 -18.81 11.79 10.09
CA ILE A 168 -17.59 11.22 10.66
C ILE A 168 -17.01 12.26 11.60
N GLN A 169 -16.91 11.93 12.88
CA GLN A 169 -16.16 12.73 13.84
C GLN A 169 -14.78 12.11 13.98
N PHE A 170 -13.71 12.89 13.83
CA PHE A 170 -12.36 12.35 13.95
C PHE A 170 -11.38 13.39 14.46
N THR A 171 -10.30 12.93 15.07
CA THR A 171 -9.21 13.76 15.58
C THR A 171 -7.88 13.18 15.10
N LYS A 172 -7.01 14.05 14.60
CA LYS A 172 -5.60 13.71 14.40
C LYS A 172 -4.90 13.74 15.75
N THR A 173 -4.47 12.58 16.25
CA THR A 173 -3.91 12.45 17.60
C THR A 173 -2.38 12.57 17.62
N SER A 174 -1.71 12.34 16.48
CA SER A 174 -0.26 12.48 16.35
C SER A 174 0.19 12.70 14.90
N GLU A 175 1.37 13.29 14.71
CA GLU A 175 2.12 13.42 13.45
C GLU A 175 3.49 12.71 13.49
N ASP A 176 3.92 12.23 14.65
CA ASP A 176 5.24 11.62 14.82
C ASP A 176 5.16 10.44 15.79
N SER A 177 4.24 9.52 15.49
CA SER A 177 4.11 8.26 16.20
C SER A 177 4.92 7.15 15.56
N THR A 178 5.11 6.08 16.32
CA THR A 178 5.62 4.80 15.82
C THR A 178 4.49 3.76 15.81
N VAL A 179 4.44 2.91 14.78
CA VAL A 179 3.47 1.80 14.72
C VAL A 179 4.18 0.49 14.38
N GLU A 180 3.77 -0.59 15.05
CA GLU A 180 4.20 -1.94 14.74
C GLU A 180 3.38 -2.51 13.57
N THR A 181 4.07 -2.90 12.51
CA THR A 181 3.49 -3.53 11.31
C THR A 181 4.18 -4.84 10.99
N ASN A 182 3.72 -5.53 9.94
CA ASN A 182 4.44 -6.68 9.42
C ASN A 182 5.73 -6.28 8.67
N LEU A 183 5.96 -4.99 8.44
CA LEU A 183 7.24 -4.38 8.04
C LEU A 183 8.08 -3.89 9.24
N GLY A 184 7.64 -4.18 10.46
CA GLY A 184 8.30 -3.84 11.72
C GLY A 184 7.84 -2.49 12.25
N THR A 185 8.59 -1.94 13.20
CA THR A 185 8.37 -0.58 13.70
C THR A 185 8.65 0.42 12.58
N ILE A 186 7.65 1.24 12.26
CA ILE A 186 7.74 2.37 11.33
C ILE A 186 7.49 3.65 12.14
N SER A 187 8.32 4.68 11.92
CA SER A 187 8.26 5.98 12.60
C SER A 187 7.67 7.06 11.68
N GLY A 188 7.46 8.29 12.17
CA GLY A 188 6.90 9.39 11.37
C GLY A 188 5.43 9.16 10.98
N VAL A 189 4.69 8.43 11.82
CA VAL A 189 3.31 7.99 11.54
C VAL A 189 2.32 9.00 12.10
N HIS A 190 1.37 9.38 11.26
CA HIS A 190 0.25 10.21 11.65
C HIS A 190 -0.91 9.31 12.09
N VAL A 191 -1.52 9.63 13.22
CA VAL A 191 -2.58 8.80 13.82
C VAL A 191 -3.88 9.58 13.82
N PHE A 192 -4.94 8.92 13.38
CA PHE A 192 -6.30 9.44 13.37
C PHE A 192 -7.20 8.50 14.15
N GLU A 193 -7.97 9.06 15.07
CA GLU A 193 -9.01 8.34 15.82
C GLU A 193 -10.35 8.99 15.53
N GLY A 194 -11.38 8.20 15.30
CA GLY A 194 -12.69 8.74 15.02
C GLY A 194 -13.82 7.74 15.09
N GLU A 195 -15.00 8.24 14.77
CA GLU A 195 -16.25 7.52 14.75
C GLU A 195 -17.11 7.92 13.56
N GLY A 196 -17.65 6.92 12.88
CA GLY A 196 -18.70 7.11 11.88
C GLY A 196 -20.07 6.91 12.52
N ILE A 197 -20.99 7.84 12.30
CA ILE A 197 -22.38 7.76 12.75
C ILE A 197 -23.30 7.88 11.54
N ILE A 198 -24.17 6.90 11.36
CA ILE A 198 -25.22 6.91 10.34
C ILE A 198 -26.48 7.52 10.94
N GLU A 199 -26.83 8.72 10.48
CA GLU A 199 -27.93 9.52 11.03
C GLU A 199 -29.28 9.24 10.40
N ASP A 200 -29.30 8.79 9.15
CA ASP A 200 -30.52 8.54 8.40
C ASP A 200 -30.24 7.63 7.22
N VAL A 201 -31.13 6.66 6.99
CA VAL A 201 -31.06 5.77 5.84
C VAL A 201 -32.49 5.54 5.38
N GLY A 202 -32.75 5.83 4.11
CA GLY A 202 -34.04 5.53 3.50
C GLY A 202 -34.34 4.03 3.50
N GLY A 203 -35.61 3.66 3.34
CA GLY A 203 -36.00 2.27 3.05
C GLY A 203 -36.57 1.47 4.22
N THR A 204 -36.44 0.15 4.15
CA THR A 204 -37.18 -0.82 4.99
C THR A 204 -36.50 -1.10 6.33
N ASP A 205 -37.20 -1.83 7.23
CA ASP A 205 -36.77 -2.25 8.59
C ASP A 205 -35.36 -2.86 8.72
N LEU A 206 -34.73 -3.28 7.61
CA LEU A 206 -33.36 -3.77 7.61
C LEU A 206 -32.34 -2.64 7.88
N TRP A 207 -32.57 -1.45 7.32
CA TRP A 207 -31.69 -0.28 7.43
C TRP A 207 -31.81 0.42 8.79
N ASN A 208 -32.99 0.37 9.41
CA ASN A 208 -33.23 0.84 10.78
C ASN A 208 -32.33 0.17 11.83
N ARG A 209 -31.61 -0.91 11.47
CA ARG A 209 -30.69 -1.61 12.37
C ARG A 209 -29.27 -1.05 12.38
N ILE A 210 -28.85 -0.37 11.31
CA ILE A 210 -27.54 0.33 11.25
C ILE A 210 -27.67 1.80 11.66
N PHE A 211 -28.90 2.31 11.73
CA PHE A 211 -29.21 3.64 12.21
C PHE A 211 -28.63 3.86 13.61
N ASN A 212 -27.95 4.99 13.80
CA ASN A 212 -27.32 5.39 15.05
C ASN A 212 -26.29 4.38 15.59
N GLN A 213 -25.74 3.53 14.73
CA GLN A 213 -24.55 2.75 15.08
C GLN A 213 -23.32 3.63 14.95
N GLN A 214 -22.56 3.67 16.03
CA GLN A 214 -21.28 4.33 16.13
C GLN A 214 -20.20 3.29 15.86
N ILE A 215 -19.33 3.56 14.90
CA ILE A 215 -18.23 2.67 14.51
C ILE A 215 -16.94 3.41 14.85
N ARG A 216 -16.20 2.93 15.85
CA ARG A 216 -14.87 3.47 16.13
C ARG A 216 -13.86 2.98 15.11
N ILE A 217 -13.04 3.91 14.62
CA ILE A 217 -12.00 3.66 13.62
C ILE A 217 -10.73 4.36 14.09
N GLU A 218 -9.62 3.63 14.02
CA GLU A 218 -8.28 4.18 14.18
C GLU A 218 -7.48 3.92 12.90
N ALA A 219 -6.76 4.92 12.40
CA ALA A 219 -5.97 4.83 11.18
C ALA A 219 -4.56 5.37 11.41
N TRP A 220 -3.58 4.64 10.90
CA TRP A 220 -2.16 4.99 10.96
C TRP A 220 -1.66 5.21 9.54
N TYR A 221 -1.32 6.46 9.24
CA TYR A 221 -0.91 6.93 7.93
C TYR A 221 0.56 7.34 7.96
N HIS A 222 1.33 6.94 6.96
CA HIS A 222 2.69 7.41 6.72
C HIS A 222 2.72 8.23 5.43
N PRO A 223 3.33 9.43 5.41
CA PRO A 223 3.37 10.29 4.21
C PRO A 223 3.99 9.65 2.97
N VAL A 224 4.79 8.59 3.13
CA VAL A 224 5.42 7.87 2.00
C VAL A 224 4.72 6.54 1.72
N LEU A 225 4.41 5.76 2.76
CA LEU A 225 3.92 4.38 2.62
C LEU A 225 2.38 4.29 2.61
N GLY A 226 1.70 5.45 2.70
CA GLY A 226 0.25 5.51 2.83
C GLY A 226 -0.23 4.87 4.12
N ILE A 227 -1.35 4.15 4.07
CA ILE A 227 -1.92 3.48 5.24
C ILE A 227 -1.07 2.28 5.65
N LEU A 228 -0.57 2.36 6.88
CA LEU A 228 0.17 1.29 7.53
C LEU A 228 -0.74 0.32 8.25
N LYS A 229 -1.81 0.85 8.84
CA LYS A 229 -2.73 0.10 9.70
C LYS A 229 -4.08 0.82 9.75
N ILE A 230 -5.17 0.07 9.84
CA ILE A 230 -6.50 0.58 10.24
C ILE A 230 -7.12 -0.44 11.19
N GLU A 231 -7.80 0.01 12.23
CA GLU A 231 -8.53 -0.85 13.17
C GLU A 231 -9.95 -0.34 13.38
N ALA A 232 -10.92 -1.27 13.37
CA ALA A 232 -12.26 -1.03 13.89
C ALA A 232 -12.54 -2.10 14.96
N PRO A 233 -12.17 -1.83 16.22
CA PRO A 233 -12.18 -2.86 17.27
C PRO A 233 -13.58 -3.38 17.59
N ASP A 234 -14.61 -2.53 17.52
CA ASP A 234 -16.01 -2.91 17.75
C ASP A 234 -16.52 -3.97 16.75
N MET A 235 -15.78 -4.10 15.65
CA MET A 235 -16.06 -5.02 14.58
C MET A 235 -15.14 -6.23 14.54
N GLY A 236 -14.04 -6.21 15.29
CA GLY A 236 -12.97 -7.21 15.20
C GLY A 236 -12.27 -7.19 13.85
N LEU A 237 -12.12 -6.01 13.26
CA LEU A 237 -11.54 -5.83 11.94
C LEU A 237 -10.27 -5.00 12.02
N GLY A 238 -9.36 -5.23 11.09
CA GLY A 238 -8.22 -4.37 10.89
C GLY A 238 -7.40 -4.75 9.68
N THR A 239 -6.45 -3.89 9.35
CA THR A 239 -5.43 -4.15 8.34
C THR A 239 -4.05 -3.75 8.81
N LYS A 240 -3.02 -4.38 8.24
CA LYS A 240 -1.60 -4.05 8.46
C LYS A 240 -0.82 -4.18 7.17
N LEU A 241 0.08 -3.24 6.89
CA LEU A 241 0.96 -3.30 5.72
C LEU A 241 1.92 -4.49 5.80
N LEU A 242 1.90 -5.33 4.77
CA LEU A 242 2.82 -6.46 4.54
C LEU A 242 3.99 -6.06 3.64
N GLY A 243 3.77 -5.13 2.72
CA GLY A 243 4.76 -4.69 1.77
C GLY A 243 4.16 -3.86 0.64
N GLU A 244 5.04 -3.24 -0.13
CA GLU A 244 4.70 -2.42 -1.27
C GLU A 244 5.68 -2.70 -2.41
N TYR A 245 5.19 -2.62 -3.64
CA TYR A 245 5.98 -2.75 -4.84
C TYR A 245 5.49 -1.76 -5.88
N ASP A 246 6.41 -1.08 -6.56
CA ASP A 246 6.15 -0.10 -7.59
C ASP A 246 6.92 -0.47 -8.86
N CYS A 247 6.19 -0.55 -9.96
CA CYS A 247 6.73 -0.90 -11.27
C CYS A 247 7.18 0.27 -12.14
N GLY A 248 7.10 1.48 -11.60
CA GLY A 248 7.35 2.69 -12.35
C GLY A 248 6.50 2.75 -13.62
N ASN A 249 6.92 3.61 -14.54
CA ASN A 249 6.21 3.80 -15.79
C ASN A 249 6.87 2.97 -16.90
N PRO A 250 6.29 1.83 -17.33
CA PRO A 250 6.85 1.04 -18.43
C PRO A 250 6.85 1.80 -19.77
N ASN A 251 6.08 2.89 -19.87
CA ASN A 251 6.04 3.76 -21.04
C ASN A 251 7.00 4.96 -20.95
N ALA A 252 7.82 5.06 -19.90
CA ALA A 252 8.77 6.17 -19.77
C ALA A 252 9.69 6.26 -21.00
N SER A 253 10.11 7.48 -21.32
CA SER A 253 10.82 7.77 -22.57
C SER A 253 12.29 7.34 -22.56
N ASP A 254 12.94 7.35 -21.39
CA ASP A 254 14.38 7.08 -21.26
C ASP A 254 14.72 6.05 -20.17
N TYR A 255 14.33 6.30 -18.91
CA TYR A 255 14.57 5.39 -17.79
C TYR A 255 13.26 4.98 -17.12
N ASN A 256 13.26 3.76 -16.57
CA ASN A 256 12.27 3.34 -15.59
C ASN A 256 12.93 3.17 -14.22
N THR A 257 12.17 3.41 -13.16
CA THR A 257 12.57 3.13 -11.78
C THR A 257 11.53 2.24 -11.14
N ILE A 258 11.95 1.08 -10.66
CA ILE A 258 11.11 0.14 -9.93
C ILE A 258 11.64 -0.02 -8.52
N GLN A 259 10.76 -0.27 -7.56
CA GLN A 259 11.14 -0.41 -6.16
C GLN A 259 10.21 -1.35 -5.40
N LYS A 260 10.69 -1.89 -4.28
CA LYS A 260 9.92 -2.81 -3.45
C LYS A 260 10.38 -2.78 -2.01
N VAL A 261 9.44 -2.85 -1.08
CA VAL A 261 9.68 -3.11 0.34
C VAL A 261 8.86 -4.32 0.78
N ALA A 262 9.51 -5.26 1.46
CA ALA A 262 8.85 -6.40 2.08
C ALA A 262 9.71 -6.95 3.23
N VAL A 263 9.17 -7.92 3.96
CA VAL A 263 9.93 -8.68 4.96
C VAL A 263 10.16 -10.09 4.47
N ILE A 264 11.40 -10.55 4.63
CA ILE A 264 11.74 -11.96 4.48
C ILE A 264 11.88 -12.62 5.85
N SER A 265 11.35 -13.82 5.95
CA SER A 265 11.34 -14.65 7.15
C SER A 265 11.36 -16.12 6.76
N LYS A 266 11.23 -17.02 7.73
CA LYS A 266 11.10 -18.45 7.43
C LYS A 266 9.82 -18.78 6.65
N GLU A 267 8.74 -18.05 6.89
CA GLU A 267 7.45 -18.22 6.25
C GLU A 267 7.43 -17.62 4.84
N ASN A 268 8.21 -16.56 4.61
CA ASN A 268 8.34 -15.87 3.33
C ASN A 268 9.83 -15.69 3.00
N PRO A 269 10.51 -16.75 2.52
CA PRO A 269 11.97 -16.75 2.45
C PRO A 269 12.56 -15.96 1.29
N ASP A 270 11.76 -15.61 0.28
CA ASP A 270 12.27 -14.99 -0.94
C ASP A 270 11.73 -13.57 -1.13
N PHE A 271 12.66 -12.66 -1.43
CA PHE A 271 12.40 -11.34 -1.98
C PHE A 271 12.95 -11.28 -3.39
N GLU A 272 12.14 -10.77 -4.33
CA GLU A 272 12.56 -10.48 -5.70
C GLU A 272 12.00 -9.12 -6.15
N LEU A 273 12.88 -8.29 -6.70
CA LEU A 273 12.55 -7.11 -7.50
C LEU A 273 13.19 -7.29 -8.88
N SER A 274 12.39 -7.25 -9.94
CA SER A 274 12.83 -7.57 -11.30
C SER A 274 12.11 -6.69 -12.32
N SER A 275 12.86 -6.14 -13.28
CA SER A 275 12.28 -5.37 -14.38
C SER A 275 11.34 -6.24 -15.24
N TYR A 276 11.68 -7.52 -15.41
CA TYR A 276 10.86 -8.48 -16.14
C TYR A 276 9.53 -8.77 -15.43
N LEU A 277 9.52 -8.87 -14.10
CA LEU A 277 8.27 -9.07 -13.35
C LEU A 277 7.34 -7.84 -13.45
N CYS A 278 7.91 -6.65 -13.67
CA CYS A 278 7.13 -5.43 -13.89
C CYS A 278 6.56 -5.32 -15.30
N SER A 279 7.42 -5.45 -16.31
CA SER A 279 7.05 -5.16 -17.70
C SER A 279 6.48 -6.39 -18.41
N GLY A 280 6.74 -7.59 -17.90
CA GLY A 280 6.50 -8.86 -18.59
C GLY A 280 7.44 -9.09 -19.79
N GLN A 281 8.43 -8.21 -20.00
CA GLN A 281 9.33 -8.21 -21.16
C GLN A 281 10.78 -7.94 -20.76
N TYR A 282 11.71 -8.22 -21.68
CA TYR A 282 13.10 -7.80 -21.54
C TYR A 282 13.24 -6.37 -22.06
N ASP A 283 12.79 -5.40 -21.28
CA ASP A 283 12.65 -3.99 -21.64
C ASP A 283 13.81 -3.11 -21.17
N ALA A 284 14.85 -3.67 -20.54
CA ALA A 284 16.01 -2.90 -20.11
C ALA A 284 17.07 -2.81 -21.22
N ASP A 285 17.63 -1.62 -21.45
CA ASP A 285 18.73 -1.40 -22.37
C ASP A 285 20.06 -1.89 -21.75
N LYS A 286 20.65 -2.90 -22.39
CA LYS A 286 21.90 -3.55 -21.96
C LYS A 286 23.16 -2.80 -22.38
N MET A 287 23.03 -1.77 -23.24
CA MET A 287 24.13 -0.94 -23.75
C MET A 287 24.37 0.30 -22.87
N ARG A 288 23.53 0.52 -21.88
CA ARG A 288 23.61 1.62 -20.93
C ARG A 288 23.55 1.06 -19.51
N HIS A 289 24.19 1.77 -18.58
CA HIS A 289 24.27 1.34 -17.19
C HIS A 289 22.93 1.49 -16.49
N ALA A 290 22.47 0.40 -15.87
CA ALA A 290 21.47 0.43 -14.82
C ALA A 290 22.15 0.58 -13.46
N LYS A 291 21.38 1.11 -12.51
CA LYS A 291 21.76 1.23 -11.11
C LYS A 291 20.81 0.36 -10.27
N MET A 292 21.37 -0.38 -9.33
CA MET A 292 20.61 -1.26 -8.45
C MET A 292 21.02 -1.00 -7.01
N TYR A 293 20.03 -0.86 -6.11
CA TYR A 293 20.26 -0.51 -4.73
C TYR A 293 19.41 -1.37 -3.79
N LEU A 294 20.00 -1.80 -2.69
CA LEU A 294 19.41 -2.66 -1.67
C LEU A 294 19.74 -2.10 -0.29
N GLU A 295 18.73 -2.04 0.56
CA GLU A 295 18.81 -1.77 1.99
C GLU A 295 18.21 -2.93 2.76
N LEU A 296 18.94 -3.38 3.79
CA LEU A 296 18.51 -4.40 4.73
C LEU A 296 18.51 -3.82 6.14
N ARG A 297 17.47 -4.15 6.91
CA ARG A 297 17.38 -3.86 8.34
C ARG A 297 16.82 -5.07 9.07
N TRP A 298 17.36 -5.40 10.24
CA TRP A 298 16.67 -6.35 11.11
C TRP A 298 15.26 -5.84 11.45
N MET A 299 14.30 -6.77 11.54
CA MET A 299 12.95 -6.45 11.99
C MET A 299 12.88 -6.27 13.50
N ASP A 300 13.70 -7.02 14.24
CA ASP A 300 13.87 -6.88 15.68
C ASP A 300 14.59 -5.55 15.97
N GLY A 301 13.90 -4.61 16.59
CA GLY A 301 14.44 -3.29 16.92
C GLY A 301 15.66 -3.31 17.84
N THR A 302 15.83 -4.35 18.67
CA THR A 302 17.02 -4.49 19.51
C THR A 302 18.21 -4.93 18.66
N LYS A 303 18.04 -5.94 17.80
CA LYS A 303 19.09 -6.37 16.85
C LYS A 303 19.42 -5.28 15.84
N ALA A 304 18.42 -4.53 15.39
CA ALA A 304 18.60 -3.42 14.46
C ALA A 304 19.48 -2.31 15.05
N LYS A 305 19.61 -2.19 16.38
CA LYS A 305 20.51 -1.21 17.04
C LYS A 305 21.92 -1.76 17.32
N THR A 306 22.29 -2.87 16.68
CA THR A 306 23.63 -3.48 16.78
C THR A 306 24.37 -3.45 15.45
N ASP A 307 25.66 -3.78 15.46
CA ASP A 307 26.49 -3.99 14.27
C ASP A 307 26.37 -5.40 13.67
N GLN A 308 25.39 -6.19 14.12
CA GLN A 308 25.16 -7.52 13.56
C GLN A 308 24.57 -7.40 12.15
N ARG A 309 25.26 -7.96 11.15
CA ARG A 309 24.77 -8.02 9.77
C ARG A 309 23.71 -9.12 9.58
N PRO A 310 22.61 -8.87 8.84
CA PRO A 310 21.76 -9.93 8.30
C PRO A 310 22.55 -10.92 7.42
N GLU A 311 22.51 -12.21 7.76
CA GLU A 311 23.24 -13.27 7.04
C GLU A 311 22.50 -13.78 5.80
N VAL A 312 21.67 -12.92 5.20
CA VAL A 312 20.85 -13.24 4.03
C VAL A 312 21.70 -13.42 2.78
N GLU A 313 21.23 -14.24 1.86
CA GLU A 313 21.87 -14.41 0.55
C GLU A 313 21.36 -13.34 -0.40
N VAL A 314 22.26 -12.50 -0.93
CA VAL A 314 21.92 -11.38 -1.82
C VAL A 314 22.50 -11.64 -3.21
N MET A 315 21.70 -11.44 -4.25
CA MET A 315 22.14 -11.53 -5.63
C MET A 315 21.63 -10.34 -6.45
N PHE A 316 22.56 -9.69 -7.16
CA PHE A 316 22.27 -8.72 -8.20
C PHE A 316 22.50 -9.40 -9.54
N GLU A 317 21.45 -9.61 -10.31
CA GLU A 317 21.47 -10.47 -11.49
C GLU A 317 20.95 -9.74 -12.74
N THR A 318 21.26 -10.34 -13.88
CA THR A 318 20.66 -10.01 -15.17
C THR A 318 20.26 -11.31 -15.86
N GLY A 319 19.83 -11.27 -17.13
CA GLY A 319 19.40 -12.46 -17.86
C GLY A 319 20.42 -13.61 -17.83
N TRP A 320 21.72 -13.29 -17.86
CA TRP A 320 22.79 -14.26 -17.57
C TRP A 320 23.91 -13.59 -16.78
N GLY A 321 24.27 -14.16 -15.63
CA GLY A 321 25.36 -13.69 -14.77
C GLY A 321 24.89 -12.83 -13.61
N TYR A 322 25.86 -12.44 -12.77
CA TYR A 322 25.66 -11.63 -11.58
C TYR A 322 26.61 -10.44 -11.56
N PHE A 323 26.26 -9.41 -10.80
CA PHE A 323 27.12 -8.25 -10.55
C PHE A 323 27.71 -8.35 -9.15
N PRO A 324 29.03 -8.15 -8.98
CA PRO A 324 29.65 -8.15 -7.67
C PRO A 324 29.18 -6.94 -6.86
N PHE A 325 29.06 -7.13 -5.55
CA PHE A 325 28.70 -6.08 -4.61
C PHE A 325 29.38 -6.33 -3.26
N ILE A 326 29.30 -5.35 -2.38
CA ILE A 326 29.64 -5.48 -0.96
C ILE A 326 28.46 -4.98 -0.13
N LEU A 327 28.24 -5.61 1.03
CA LEU A 327 27.31 -5.08 2.03
C LEU A 327 28.06 -4.12 2.96
N VAL A 328 27.63 -2.86 2.98
CA VAL A 328 28.24 -1.78 3.77
C VAL A 328 27.26 -1.36 4.87
N GLN A 329 27.75 -1.31 6.10
CA GLN A 329 26.98 -0.82 7.24
C GLN A 329 26.76 0.69 7.14
N SER A 330 25.60 1.17 7.57
CA SER A 330 25.26 2.58 7.67
C SER A 330 24.38 2.88 8.89
N PRO A 331 24.58 4.02 9.58
CA PRO A 331 23.71 4.47 10.66
C PRO A 331 22.47 5.23 10.16
N VAL A 332 22.41 5.53 8.86
CA VAL A 332 21.27 6.21 8.23
C VAL A 332 20.66 5.29 7.20
N SER A 333 19.33 5.21 7.15
CA SER A 333 18.48 4.72 6.05
C SER A 333 18.44 5.76 4.93
N ILE A 334 18.53 5.27 3.69
CA ILE A 334 18.27 6.09 2.50
C ILE A 334 16.79 6.02 2.17
N PHE A 335 16.19 4.83 2.22
CA PHE A 335 14.79 4.65 1.82
C PHE A 335 13.78 5.16 2.84
N HIS A 336 14.09 5.05 4.12
CA HIS A 336 13.21 5.34 5.26
C HIS A 336 13.85 6.39 6.18
N PRO A 337 14.12 7.62 5.67
CA PRO A 337 14.87 8.64 6.41
C PRO A 337 14.21 9.08 7.72
N GLU A 338 12.90 8.88 7.86
CA GLU A 338 12.13 9.10 9.08
C GLU A 338 12.65 8.27 10.27
N GLU A 339 13.27 7.12 10.01
CA GLU A 339 13.80 6.23 11.05
C GLU A 339 15.22 6.59 11.52
N ASN A 340 15.87 7.57 10.89
CA ASN A 340 17.30 7.88 11.13
C ASN A 340 17.61 8.35 12.56
N LYS A 341 16.59 8.77 13.32
CA LYS A 341 16.74 9.17 14.73
C LYS A 341 16.62 7.99 15.71
N GLU A 342 16.22 6.81 15.23
CA GLU A 342 15.94 5.65 16.08
C GLU A 342 17.20 4.89 16.53
N GLY A 343 18.35 5.21 15.94
CA GLY A 343 19.62 4.55 16.22
C GLY A 343 19.76 3.18 15.56
N TYR A 344 18.95 2.90 14.54
CA TYR A 344 19.05 1.66 13.77
C TYR A 344 20.31 1.64 12.88
N THR A 345 20.75 0.42 12.60
CA THR A 345 21.82 0.09 11.67
C THR A 345 21.23 -0.56 10.43
N TYR A 346 21.63 -0.04 9.28
CA TYR A 346 21.21 -0.47 7.95
C TYR A 346 22.39 -1.09 7.21
N TRP A 347 22.11 -2.02 6.29
CA TRP A 347 23.12 -2.66 5.46
C TRP A 347 22.80 -2.46 3.99
N TYR A 348 23.76 -1.90 3.26
CA TYR A 348 23.59 -1.51 1.87
C TYR A 348 24.39 -2.36 0.92
N ALA A 349 23.75 -2.78 -0.16
CA ALA A 349 24.44 -3.23 -1.35
C ALA A 349 24.01 -2.37 -2.54
N TYR A 350 24.95 -2.08 -3.43
CA TYR A 350 24.68 -1.29 -4.60
C TYR A 350 25.54 -1.73 -5.77
N VAL A 351 24.99 -1.58 -6.98
CA VAL A 351 25.68 -1.73 -8.24
C VAL A 351 25.42 -0.46 -9.04
N ASP A 352 26.48 0.30 -9.32
CA ASP A 352 26.36 1.64 -9.92
C ASP A 352 26.43 1.64 -11.45
N GLU A 353 27.07 0.60 -12.02
CA GLU A 353 27.33 0.47 -13.45
C GLU A 353 26.93 -0.92 -13.96
N ALA A 354 25.70 -1.35 -13.69
CA ALA A 354 25.19 -2.61 -14.22
C ALA A 354 24.93 -2.47 -15.73
N ALA A 355 25.91 -2.82 -16.56
CA ALA A 355 25.73 -3.00 -17.99
C ALA A 355 26.42 -4.29 -18.41
N LYS A 356 25.86 -4.92 -19.44
CA LYS A 356 26.43 -6.15 -19.98
C LYS A 356 27.16 -5.93 -21.30
N ASN A 357 26.83 -4.85 -22.02
CA ASN A 357 27.39 -4.52 -23.33
C ASN A 357 27.39 -5.72 -24.29
N GLU A 358 26.36 -6.57 -24.21
CA GLU A 358 26.30 -7.76 -25.05
C GLU A 358 25.88 -7.40 -26.48
N PRO A 359 26.49 -8.03 -27.49
CA PRO A 359 26.05 -7.86 -28.87
C PRO A 359 24.59 -8.29 -29.06
N GLY A 360 23.90 -7.66 -30.02
CA GLY A 360 22.51 -7.96 -30.41
C GLY A 360 21.52 -6.84 -30.07
N GLY A 361 20.47 -6.70 -30.89
CA GLY A 361 19.41 -5.69 -30.73
C GLY A 361 18.21 -6.23 -29.95
N ASN A 362 18.43 -6.66 -28.72
CA ASN A 362 17.37 -7.10 -27.81
C ASN A 362 17.63 -6.51 -26.42
N GLY A 363 16.56 -6.20 -25.69
CA GLY A 363 16.68 -5.79 -24.29
C GLY A 363 17.04 -6.95 -23.36
N ILE A 364 17.24 -6.61 -22.09
CA ILE A 364 17.60 -7.52 -21.00
C ILE A 364 16.68 -7.29 -19.79
N LEU A 365 16.94 -7.99 -18.68
CA LEU A 365 16.34 -7.71 -17.38
C LEU A 365 17.42 -7.41 -16.35
N TYR A 366 17.03 -6.69 -15.31
CA TYR A 366 17.82 -6.53 -14.09
C TYR A 366 16.98 -7.01 -12.90
N LYS A 367 17.65 -7.64 -11.94
CA LYS A 367 16.97 -8.25 -10.79
C LYS A 367 17.81 -8.16 -9.52
N ILE A 368 17.16 -7.88 -8.40
CA ILE A 368 17.68 -8.01 -7.05
C ILE A 368 16.92 -9.14 -6.36
N LYS A 369 17.64 -10.16 -5.90
CA LYS A 369 17.10 -11.26 -5.11
C LYS A 369 17.71 -11.25 -3.71
N VAL A 370 16.88 -11.46 -2.70
CA VAL A 370 17.34 -11.74 -1.34
C VAL A 370 16.64 -13.00 -0.84
N THR A 371 17.41 -13.97 -0.36
CA THR A 371 16.89 -15.23 0.17
C THR A 371 17.25 -15.36 1.65
N PHE A 372 16.24 -15.71 2.45
CA PHE A 372 16.31 -15.99 3.88
C PHE A 372 16.79 -17.43 4.10
N PRO A 373 18.00 -17.64 4.67
CA PRO A 373 18.51 -18.99 4.92
C PRO A 373 17.72 -19.71 6.02
N ASP A 374 17.58 -21.03 5.88
CA ASP A 374 16.81 -21.88 6.82
C ASP A 374 17.31 -21.84 8.28
N TYR A 375 18.58 -21.49 8.50
CA TYR A 375 19.19 -21.38 9.82
C TYR A 375 18.93 -20.05 10.52
N MET A 376 18.50 -19.01 9.78
CA MET A 376 18.15 -17.72 10.36
C MET A 376 16.78 -17.80 11.05
N THR A 377 16.61 -17.00 12.11
CA THR A 377 15.37 -16.98 12.91
C THR A 377 14.77 -15.59 13.05
N SER A 378 15.56 -14.54 12.81
CA SER A 378 15.09 -13.15 12.90
C SER A 378 14.76 -12.63 11.51
N PRO A 379 13.52 -12.17 11.27
CA PRO A 379 13.13 -11.58 9.99
C PRO A 379 13.93 -10.32 9.63
N VAL A 380 13.98 -10.03 8.34
CA VAL A 380 14.73 -8.89 7.78
C VAL A 380 13.80 -8.09 6.89
N ARG A 381 13.73 -6.77 7.11
CA ARG A 381 13.09 -5.85 6.16
C ARG A 381 14.06 -5.61 5.02
N VAL A 382 13.55 -5.78 3.81
CA VAL A 382 14.28 -5.63 2.56
C VAL A 382 13.63 -4.51 1.78
N THR A 383 14.40 -3.50 1.41
CA THR A 383 13.97 -2.44 0.51
C THR A 383 14.94 -2.34 -0.65
N ALA A 384 14.43 -2.33 -1.88
CA ALA A 384 15.27 -2.34 -3.07
C ALA A 384 14.72 -1.40 -4.14
N ARG A 385 15.62 -0.91 -5.00
CA ARG A 385 15.31 -0.10 -6.18
C ARG A 385 16.21 -0.48 -7.35
N ILE A 386 15.63 -0.51 -8.55
CA ILE A 386 16.36 -0.65 -9.82
C ILE A 386 15.97 0.54 -10.69
N HIS A 387 16.97 1.30 -11.13
CA HIS A 387 16.83 2.36 -12.11
C HIS A 387 17.54 1.92 -13.39
N TYR A 388 16.80 1.74 -14.48
CA TYR A 388 17.34 1.15 -15.70
C TYR A 388 16.88 1.90 -16.95
N PRO A 389 17.75 2.04 -17.96
CA PRO A 389 17.39 2.65 -19.24
C PRO A 389 16.46 1.70 -19.99
N ILE A 390 15.45 2.23 -20.66
CA ILE A 390 14.46 1.44 -21.41
C ILE A 390 14.99 1.14 -22.81
N TYR A 391 14.96 -0.13 -23.19
CA TYR A 391 15.26 -0.59 -24.53
C TYR A 391 14.12 -0.24 -25.49
N ARG A 392 14.45 0.44 -26.59
CA ARG A 392 13.54 0.72 -27.70
C ARG A 392 14.12 0.10 -28.98
N PRO A 393 13.44 -0.86 -29.62
CA PRO A 393 13.94 -1.56 -30.80
C PRO A 393 14.03 -0.70 -32.06
#